data_AF-A0A7R9V8H8-F1
#
_entry.id   AF-A0A7R9V8H8-F1
#
_cell.length_a   1.000
_cell.length_b   1.000
_cell.length_c   1.000
_cell.angle_alpha   90.00
_cell.angle_beta   90.00
_cell.angle_gamma   90.00
#
_symmetry.space_group_name_H-M   'P 1'
#
loop_
_entity.id
_entity.type
_entity.pdbx_description
1 polymer ?
#
loop_
_entity_poly.entity_id
_entity_poly.type
_entity_poly.pdbx_seq_one_letter_code
_entity_poly.pdbx_strand_id
1 'polypeptide(L)'
;DFVGASASDLVLLPNATTGLNVAIQSCGLRDGDALFMLDIGYGSVKKMAKAAAARASERVSNETTHGSGRPAAACGPEVVLGKIDLPLSSVDDVVDAVAAAMPSHTKLAVFDAVTSNTALVLPLERLIRLCRERGVLVLIDAAHAPGQLPVDVSALAPDFYVANCHKWLAAPRGSAFLWVSPSMQPHVRPLVVSHGSGDGFV
;
A
#
# COMPACT_ATOMS: atom_id res chain seq x y z
N ASP A 1 9.46 -16.62 12.11
CA ASP A 1 8.60 -17.83 12.07
C ASP A 1 7.16 -17.52 11.68
N PHE A 2 6.35 -16.86 12.51
CA PHE A 2 4.89 -16.73 12.28
C PHE A 2 4.46 -16.10 10.93
N VAL A 3 5.22 -15.11 10.42
CA VAL A 3 4.91 -14.43 9.15
C VAL A 3 5.97 -14.66 8.07
N GLY A 4 6.88 -15.61 8.29
CA GLY A 4 7.96 -15.91 7.34
C GLY A 4 8.86 -14.70 7.01
N ALA A 5 9.20 -13.86 7.99
CA ALA A 5 10.09 -12.70 7.77
C ALA A 5 11.08 -12.50 8.94
N SER A 6 12.17 -11.78 8.66
CA SER A 6 13.13 -11.34 9.69
C SER A 6 12.48 -10.30 10.61
N ALA A 7 12.82 -10.36 11.90
CA ALA A 7 12.38 -9.35 12.88
C ALA A 7 12.92 -7.95 12.57
N SER A 8 14.08 -7.84 11.91
CA SER A 8 14.66 -6.56 11.48
C SER A 8 13.83 -5.82 10.44
N ASP A 9 12.96 -6.53 9.73
CA ASP A 9 12.14 -5.97 8.66
C ASP A 9 10.71 -5.65 9.13
N LEU A 10 10.44 -5.83 10.43
CA LEU A 10 9.13 -5.69 11.05
C LEU A 10 9.12 -4.56 12.08
N VAL A 11 8.06 -3.76 12.05
CA VAL A 11 7.75 -2.77 13.07
C VAL A 11 6.37 -3.08 13.66
N LEU A 12 6.27 -3.06 14.99
CA LEU A 12 5.02 -3.21 15.70
C LEU A 12 4.24 -1.90 15.74
N LEU A 13 2.94 -1.99 15.49
CA LEU A 13 2.06 -0.84 15.33
C LEU A 13 0.77 -1.03 16.13
N PRO A 14 0.08 0.07 16.50
CA PRO A 14 -1.19 -0.04 17.20
C PRO A 14 -2.32 -0.58 16.31
N ASN A 15 -2.24 -0.40 14.99
CA ASN A 15 -3.24 -0.89 14.03
C ASN A 15 -2.70 -0.82 12.59
N ALA A 16 -3.33 -1.57 11.68
CA ALA A 16 -3.00 -1.59 10.26
C ALA A 16 -3.18 -0.21 9.61
N THR A 17 -4.15 0.59 10.04
CA THR A 17 -4.37 1.95 9.52
C THR A 17 -3.12 2.82 9.67
N THR A 18 -2.40 2.73 10.78
CA THR A 18 -1.12 3.42 10.97
C THR A 18 -0.08 2.97 9.96
N GLY A 19 0.09 1.65 9.77
CA GLY A 19 1.08 1.10 8.84
C GLY A 19 0.78 1.41 7.37
N LEU A 20 -0.49 1.35 6.98
CA LEU A 20 -0.95 1.71 5.63
C LEU A 20 -0.68 3.18 5.33
N ASN A 21 -0.91 4.10 6.28
CA ASN A 21 -0.55 5.50 6.12
C ASN A 21 0.97 5.70 5.98
N VAL A 22 1.78 5.01 6.79
CA VAL A 22 3.25 5.05 6.69
C VAL A 22 3.69 4.63 5.28
N ALA A 23 3.23 3.48 4.80
CA ALA A 23 3.62 2.95 3.50
C ALA A 23 3.19 3.86 2.33
N ILE A 24 1.92 4.29 2.31
CA ILE A 24 1.39 5.18 1.26
C ILE A 24 2.15 6.51 1.23
N GLN A 25 2.49 7.08 2.39
CA GLN A 25 3.25 8.35 2.43
C GLN A 25 4.73 8.17 2.05
N SER A 26 5.28 6.97 2.24
CA SER A 26 6.68 6.65 1.97
C SER A 26 6.95 6.21 0.53
N CYS A 27 5.91 5.99 -0.29
CA CYS A 27 6.09 5.53 -1.68
C CYS A 27 6.71 6.59 -2.61
N GLY A 28 6.83 7.84 -2.16
CA GLY A 28 7.47 8.93 -2.92
C GLY A 28 6.63 9.42 -4.10
N LEU A 29 5.30 9.50 -3.91
CA LEU A 29 4.32 9.96 -4.89
C LEU A 29 4.58 11.40 -5.37
N ARG A 30 4.49 11.62 -6.68
CA ARG A 30 4.75 12.90 -7.38
C ARG A 30 3.62 13.24 -8.35
N ASP A 31 3.63 14.46 -8.86
CA ASP A 31 2.73 14.87 -9.93
C ASP A 31 2.86 13.95 -11.15
N GLY A 32 1.72 13.63 -11.75
CA GLY A 32 1.65 12.67 -12.86
C GLY A 32 1.72 11.20 -12.47
N ASP A 33 1.99 10.85 -11.20
CA ASP A 33 1.91 9.45 -10.74
C ASP A 33 0.46 8.99 -10.54
N ALA A 34 0.22 7.68 -10.58
CA ALA A 34 -1.03 7.06 -10.16
C ALA A 34 -0.87 6.15 -8.93
N LEU A 35 -1.87 6.18 -8.06
CA LEU A 35 -2.13 5.19 -7.01
C LEU A 35 -3.23 4.25 -7.49
N PHE A 36 -2.92 2.97 -7.67
CA PHE A 36 -3.89 1.98 -8.15
C PHE A 36 -4.43 1.11 -7.01
N MET A 37 -5.74 0.87 -7.01
CA MET A 37 -6.41 -0.02 -6.08
C MET A 37 -7.58 -0.71 -6.77
N LEU A 38 -8.13 -1.77 -6.18
CA LEU A 38 -9.40 -2.34 -6.62
C LEU A 38 -10.60 -1.63 -5.96
N ASP A 39 -11.73 -1.54 -6.66
CA ASP A 39 -12.98 -0.97 -6.15
C ASP A 39 -13.59 -1.80 -5.00
N ILE A 40 -13.24 -3.08 -4.90
CA ILE A 40 -13.57 -3.97 -3.78
C ILE A 40 -12.64 -3.83 -2.56
N GLY A 41 -11.55 -3.06 -2.67
CA GLY A 41 -10.61 -2.84 -1.56
C GLY A 41 -11.21 -2.04 -0.39
N TYR A 42 -10.56 -2.07 0.77
CA TYR A 42 -11.08 -1.41 1.98
C TYR A 42 -11.25 0.11 1.82
N GLY A 43 -12.45 0.62 2.17
CA GLY A 43 -12.85 2.00 1.90
C GLY A 43 -11.99 3.06 2.60
N SER A 44 -11.44 2.76 3.78
CA SER A 44 -10.55 3.70 4.48
C SER A 44 -9.21 3.86 3.76
N VAL A 45 -8.69 2.81 3.12
CA VAL A 45 -7.43 2.88 2.37
C VAL A 45 -7.60 3.75 1.12
N LYS A 46 -8.76 3.69 0.46
CA LYS A 46 -9.10 4.61 -0.65
C LYS A 46 -9.10 6.08 -0.20
N LYS A 47 -9.58 6.35 1.01
CA LYS A 47 -9.52 7.71 1.59
C LYS A 47 -8.08 8.12 1.90
N MET A 48 -7.24 7.20 2.39
CA MET A 48 -5.80 7.45 2.61
C MET A 48 -5.08 7.77 1.31
N ALA A 49 -5.31 7.00 0.24
CA ALA A 49 -4.76 7.24 -1.08
C ALA A 49 -5.13 8.64 -1.60
N LYS A 50 -6.42 9.00 -1.54
CA LYS A 50 -6.90 10.34 -1.93
C LYS A 50 -6.24 11.46 -1.11
N ALA A 51 -6.10 11.25 0.20
CA ALA A 51 -5.46 12.23 1.07
C ALA A 51 -3.93 12.33 0.85
N ALA A 52 -3.27 11.26 0.42
CA ALA A 52 -1.86 11.27 0.04
C ALA A 52 -1.65 11.99 -1.29
N ALA A 53 -2.52 11.71 -2.28
CA ALA A 53 -2.53 12.40 -3.56
C ALA A 53 -2.71 13.92 -3.40
N ALA A 54 -3.72 14.35 -2.62
CA ALA A 54 -3.95 15.77 -2.35
C ALA A 54 -2.73 16.47 -1.72
N ARG A 55 -2.09 15.83 -0.73
CA ARG A 55 -0.87 16.36 -0.08
C ARG A 55 0.32 16.45 -1.03
N ALA A 56 0.46 15.51 -1.97
CA ALA A 56 1.51 15.56 -2.97
C ALA A 56 1.31 16.77 -3.90
N SER A 57 0.08 17.02 -4.35
CA SER A 57 -0.26 18.19 -5.18
C SER A 57 0.03 19.53 -4.47
N GLU A 58 -0.24 19.62 -3.16
CA GLU A 58 0.01 20.84 -2.37
C GLU A 58 1.51 21.19 -2.29
N ARG A 59 2.39 20.20 -2.20
CA ARG A 59 3.86 20.43 -2.14
C ARG A 59 4.37 21.14 -3.39
N VAL A 60 3.87 20.76 -4.56
CA VAL A 60 4.29 21.36 -5.84
C VAL A 60 3.83 22.81 -5.96
N SER A 61 2.62 23.11 -5.49
CA SER A 61 2.11 24.50 -5.53
C SER A 61 2.96 25.48 -4.72
N ASN A 62 3.59 25.01 -3.63
CA ASN A 62 4.46 25.82 -2.77
C ASN A 62 5.89 25.96 -3.30
N GLU A 63 6.38 25.02 -4.12
CA GLU A 63 7.69 25.13 -4.77
C GLU A 63 7.66 26.09 -5.97
N THR A 64 6.52 26.24 -6.63
CA THR A 64 6.38 27.02 -7.87
C THR A 64 6.18 28.53 -7.64
N THR A 65 5.88 28.98 -6.40
CA THR A 65 5.60 30.39 -6.08
C THR A 65 6.82 31.31 -6.01
N HIS A 66 8.05 30.80 -6.19
CA HIS A 66 9.27 31.61 -6.26
C HIS A 66 9.75 31.92 -7.69
N GLY A 67 9.05 31.46 -8.73
CA GLY A 67 9.34 31.77 -10.14
C GLY A 67 8.16 32.48 -10.80
N SER A 68 8.39 33.62 -11.45
CA SER A 68 7.38 34.49 -12.07
C SER A 68 6.71 33.93 -13.34
N GLY A 69 6.45 32.62 -13.40
CA GLY A 69 5.76 31.95 -14.50
C GLY A 69 4.41 31.41 -14.06
N ARG A 70 3.36 31.65 -14.86
CA ARG A 70 2.03 31.06 -14.63
C ARG A 70 2.18 29.53 -14.60
N PRO A 71 1.85 28.83 -13.50
CA PRO A 71 2.04 27.38 -13.44
C PRO A 71 1.18 26.71 -14.53
N ALA A 72 1.81 25.84 -15.32
CA ALA A 72 1.07 24.83 -16.07
C ALA A 72 0.20 24.06 -15.06
N ALA A 73 -1.04 23.74 -15.41
CA ALA A 73 -1.93 23.03 -14.49
C ALA A 73 -1.28 21.70 -14.08
N ALA A 74 -0.72 21.68 -12.87
CA ALA A 74 -0.17 20.47 -12.27
C ALA A 74 -1.33 19.50 -12.07
N CYS A 75 -1.40 18.47 -12.91
CA CYS A 75 -2.22 17.30 -12.62
C CYS A 75 -1.49 16.53 -11.53
N GLY A 76 -1.84 16.85 -10.27
CA GLY A 76 -1.38 16.08 -9.13
C GLY A 76 -1.70 14.59 -9.28
N PRO A 77 -1.10 13.73 -8.45
CA PRO A 77 -1.24 12.30 -8.63
C PRO A 77 -2.70 11.86 -8.56
N GLU A 78 -3.07 10.89 -9.39
CA GLU A 78 -4.44 10.37 -9.44
C GLU A 78 -4.61 9.10 -8.62
N VAL A 79 -5.84 8.86 -8.17
CA VAL A 79 -6.22 7.59 -7.53
C VAL A 79 -7.15 6.83 -8.46
N VAL A 80 -6.66 5.71 -8.99
CA VAL A 80 -7.37 4.87 -9.96
C VAL A 80 -7.93 3.64 -9.25
N LEU A 81 -9.22 3.38 -9.48
CA LEU A 81 -9.91 2.20 -8.97
C LEU A 81 -10.20 1.24 -10.13
N GLY A 82 -9.50 0.11 -10.16
CA GLY A 82 -9.82 -1.02 -11.04
C GLY A 82 -11.13 -1.66 -10.59
N LYS A 83 -12.09 -1.76 -11.52
CA LYS A 83 -13.40 -2.35 -11.25
C LYS A 83 -13.30 -3.88 -11.23
N ILE A 84 -13.93 -4.51 -10.24
CA ILE A 84 -14.14 -5.96 -10.21
C ILE A 84 -15.62 -6.25 -10.34
N ASP A 85 -16.00 -6.87 -11.45
CA ASP A 85 -17.37 -7.31 -11.69
C ASP A 85 -17.62 -8.66 -11.00
N LEU A 86 -18.63 -8.70 -10.12
CA LEU A 86 -19.03 -9.90 -9.40
C LEU A 86 -20.32 -10.51 -10.00
N PRO A 87 -20.49 -11.84 -9.95
CA PRO A 87 -19.56 -12.83 -9.41
C PRO A 87 -18.35 -13.06 -10.33
N LEU A 88 -17.21 -13.41 -9.73
CA LEU A 88 -16.03 -13.87 -10.48
C LEU A 88 -16.26 -15.28 -11.03
N SER A 89 -15.78 -15.54 -12.23
CA SER A 89 -15.72 -16.89 -12.81
C SER A 89 -14.42 -17.60 -12.40
N SER A 90 -13.34 -16.85 -12.27
CA SER A 90 -12.03 -17.31 -11.79
C SER A 90 -11.31 -16.21 -11.00
N VAL A 91 -10.32 -16.61 -10.20
CA VAL A 91 -9.34 -15.66 -9.63
C VAL A 91 -8.48 -14.99 -10.70
N ASP A 92 -8.40 -15.56 -11.90
CA ASP A 92 -7.68 -14.97 -13.04
C ASP A 92 -8.34 -13.69 -13.52
N ASP A 93 -9.67 -13.59 -13.42
CA ASP A 93 -10.44 -12.39 -13.76
C ASP A 93 -9.93 -11.16 -12.99
N VAL A 94 -9.46 -11.35 -11.76
CA VAL A 94 -8.87 -10.26 -10.96
C VAL A 94 -7.54 -9.80 -11.55
N VAL A 95 -6.66 -10.73 -11.94
CA VAL A 95 -5.35 -10.41 -12.50
C VAL A 95 -5.51 -9.69 -13.83
N ASP A 96 -6.42 -10.17 -14.67
CA ASP A 96 -6.73 -9.56 -15.97
C ASP A 96 -7.34 -8.16 -15.82
N ALA A 97 -8.26 -7.99 -14.86
CA ALA A 97 -8.82 -6.67 -14.55
C ALA A 97 -7.72 -5.69 -14.10
N VAL A 98 -6.77 -6.12 -13.26
CA VAL A 98 -5.62 -5.29 -12.87
C VAL A 98 -4.71 -5.00 -14.06
N ALA A 99 -4.40 -6.00 -14.88
CA ALA A 99 -3.54 -5.83 -16.04
C ALA A 99 -4.10 -4.82 -17.05
N ALA A 100 -5.42 -4.82 -17.24
CA ALA A 100 -6.13 -3.92 -18.13
C ALA A 100 -6.34 -2.51 -17.55
N ALA A 101 -6.63 -2.39 -16.25
CA ALA A 101 -7.01 -1.12 -15.63
C ALA A 101 -5.85 -0.32 -15.03
N MET A 102 -4.73 -0.97 -14.68
CA MET A 102 -3.61 -0.30 -14.01
C MET A 102 -2.82 0.59 -14.99
N PRO A 103 -2.79 1.93 -14.81
CA PRO A 103 -2.07 2.82 -15.71
C PRO A 103 -0.56 2.56 -15.73
N SER A 104 0.11 2.91 -16.84
CA SER A 104 1.56 2.74 -16.97
C SER A 104 2.37 3.65 -16.04
N HIS A 105 1.81 4.79 -15.62
CA HIS A 105 2.39 5.72 -14.64
C HIS A 105 2.01 5.39 -13.18
N THR A 106 1.60 4.16 -12.90
CA THR A 106 1.30 3.74 -11.51
C THR A 106 2.58 3.70 -10.67
N LYS A 107 2.59 4.45 -9.58
CA LYS A 107 3.70 4.47 -8.63
C LYS A 107 3.57 3.39 -7.55
N LEU A 108 2.35 3.19 -7.06
CA LEU A 108 2.02 2.23 -6.01
C LEU A 108 0.66 1.58 -6.30
N ALA A 109 0.63 0.24 -6.25
CA ALA A 109 -0.57 -0.55 -6.24
C ALA A 109 -0.86 -1.06 -4.81
N VAL A 110 -2.12 -0.96 -4.38
CA VAL A 110 -2.56 -1.43 -3.06
C VAL A 110 -3.59 -2.56 -3.23
N PHE A 111 -3.28 -3.72 -2.65
CA PHE A 111 -4.15 -4.90 -2.71
C PHE A 111 -4.45 -5.42 -1.31
N ASP A 112 -5.71 -5.79 -1.07
CA ASP A 112 -6.08 -6.51 0.14
C ASP A 112 -5.64 -7.98 0.01
N ALA A 113 -5.06 -8.59 1.05
CA ALA A 113 -4.83 -10.03 1.04
C ALA A 113 -6.16 -10.81 1.06
N VAL A 114 -7.10 -10.32 1.87
CA VAL A 114 -8.50 -10.75 1.90
C VAL A 114 -9.38 -9.50 1.95
N THR A 115 -10.24 -9.32 0.96
CA THR A 115 -11.11 -8.14 0.87
C THR A 115 -12.18 -8.17 1.95
N SER A 116 -12.35 -7.06 2.69
CA SER A 116 -13.29 -7.03 3.83
C SER A 116 -14.76 -7.14 3.42
N ASN A 117 -15.09 -6.63 2.24
CA ASN A 117 -16.49 -6.49 1.81
C ASN A 117 -17.01 -7.71 1.04
N THR A 118 -16.10 -8.47 0.42
CA THR A 118 -16.44 -9.58 -0.48
C THR A 118 -15.80 -10.91 -0.06
N ALA A 119 -14.93 -10.89 0.96
CA ALA A 119 -14.21 -12.06 1.48
C ALA A 119 -13.41 -12.82 0.42
N LEU A 120 -12.95 -12.14 -0.63
CA LEU A 120 -12.11 -12.74 -1.66
C LEU A 120 -10.67 -12.79 -1.18
N VAL A 121 -10.04 -13.96 -1.31
CA VAL A 121 -8.58 -14.11 -1.18
C VAL A 121 -7.98 -13.71 -2.53
N LEU A 122 -7.23 -12.60 -2.56
CA LEU A 122 -6.66 -12.11 -3.83
C LEU A 122 -5.42 -12.95 -4.22
N PRO A 123 -5.17 -13.18 -5.52
CA PRO A 123 -4.02 -13.96 -6.00
C PRO A 123 -2.73 -13.14 -5.94
N LEU A 124 -2.26 -12.82 -4.73
CA LEU A 124 -1.22 -11.82 -4.48
C LEU A 124 0.10 -12.08 -5.22
N GLU A 125 0.56 -13.34 -5.31
CA GLU A 125 1.81 -13.67 -6.02
C GLU A 125 1.78 -13.20 -7.48
N ARG A 126 0.64 -13.41 -8.16
CA ARG A 126 0.45 -13.03 -9.56
C ARG A 126 0.31 -11.52 -9.72
N LEU A 127 -0.41 -10.86 -8.81
CA LEU A 127 -0.54 -9.41 -8.79
C LEU A 127 0.80 -8.72 -8.54
N ILE A 128 1.58 -9.21 -7.57
CA ILE A 128 2.92 -8.69 -7.27
C ILE A 128 3.85 -8.88 -8.46
N ARG A 129 3.84 -10.05 -9.09
CA ARG A 129 4.63 -10.31 -10.30
C ARG A 129 4.29 -9.30 -11.41
N LEU A 130 3.00 -9.13 -11.70
CA LEU A 130 2.51 -8.18 -12.71
C LEU A 130 2.97 -6.73 -12.41
N CYS A 131 2.86 -6.29 -11.16
CA CYS A 131 3.31 -4.97 -10.75
C CYS A 131 4.83 -4.81 -10.87
N ARG A 132 5.60 -5.83 -10.44
CA ARG A 132 7.06 -5.84 -10.52
C ARG A 132 7.57 -5.76 -11.96
N GLU A 133 6.95 -6.49 -12.88
CA GLU A 133 7.26 -6.44 -14.32
C GLU A 133 7.04 -5.04 -14.91
N ARG A 134 6.20 -4.21 -14.27
CA ARG A 134 5.91 -2.82 -14.65
C ARG A 134 6.63 -1.78 -13.78
N GLY A 135 7.50 -2.19 -12.87
CA GLY A 135 8.21 -1.28 -11.95
C GLY A 135 7.32 -0.59 -10.92
N VAL A 136 6.15 -1.16 -10.62
CA VAL A 136 5.15 -0.61 -9.69
C VAL A 136 5.40 -1.16 -8.28
N LEU A 137 5.45 -0.29 -7.28
CA LEU A 137 5.55 -0.70 -5.87
C LEU A 137 4.24 -1.39 -5.43
N VAL A 138 4.34 -2.37 -4.54
CA VAL A 138 3.17 -3.10 -4.02
C VAL A 138 3.04 -2.99 -2.51
N LEU A 139 1.90 -2.49 -2.06
CA LEU A 139 1.45 -2.52 -0.67
C LEU A 139 0.32 -3.53 -0.49
N ILE A 140 0.51 -4.46 0.45
CA ILE A 140 -0.52 -5.42 0.84
C ILE A 140 -1.22 -4.97 2.13
N ASP A 141 -2.53 -4.73 2.06
CA ASP A 141 -3.41 -4.66 3.22
C ASP A 141 -3.83 -6.08 3.62
N ALA A 142 -3.08 -6.66 4.54
CA ALA A 142 -3.30 -7.98 5.08
C ALA A 142 -4.07 -7.97 6.40
N ALA A 143 -4.88 -6.94 6.68
CA ALA A 143 -5.58 -6.84 7.95
C ALA A 143 -6.48 -8.06 8.26
N HIS A 144 -6.93 -8.82 7.26
CA HIS A 144 -7.73 -10.03 7.44
C HIS A 144 -6.97 -11.36 7.23
N ALA A 145 -5.64 -11.34 7.02
CA ALA A 145 -4.89 -12.57 6.71
C ALA A 145 -4.31 -13.31 7.93
N PRO A 146 -3.57 -12.69 8.88
CA PRO A 146 -2.97 -13.44 9.99
C PRO A 146 -4.02 -14.15 10.85
N GLY A 147 -3.87 -15.46 11.02
CA GLY A 147 -4.82 -16.33 11.71
C GLY A 147 -5.94 -16.89 10.83
N GLN A 148 -6.07 -16.44 9.58
CA GLN A 148 -6.98 -16.99 8.57
C GLN A 148 -6.24 -17.75 7.47
N LEU A 149 -5.10 -17.22 7.04
CA LEU A 149 -4.29 -17.78 5.95
C LEU A 149 -2.87 -18.05 6.44
N PRO A 150 -2.15 -19.03 5.86
CA PRO A 150 -0.70 -19.11 5.97
C PRO A 150 -0.08 -17.80 5.45
N VAL A 151 0.86 -17.23 6.21
CA VAL A 151 1.54 -15.98 5.85
C VAL A 151 3.03 -16.24 5.75
N ASP A 152 3.59 -16.02 4.57
CA ASP A 152 5.02 -15.96 4.33
C ASP A 152 5.33 -14.69 3.53
N VAL A 153 5.69 -13.63 4.24
CA VAL A 153 5.91 -12.31 3.64
C VAL A 153 7.19 -12.30 2.81
N SER A 154 8.25 -13.00 3.24
CA SER A 154 9.50 -13.06 2.47
C SER A 154 9.33 -13.84 1.17
N ALA A 155 8.56 -14.93 1.16
CA ALA A 155 8.25 -15.65 -0.08
C ALA A 155 7.36 -14.81 -1.02
N LEU A 156 6.37 -14.11 -0.47
CA LEU A 156 5.46 -13.25 -1.24
C LEU A 156 6.18 -12.02 -1.83
N ALA A 157 7.16 -11.49 -1.09
CA ALA A 157 8.05 -10.38 -1.47
C ALA A 157 7.36 -9.12 -2.05
N PRO A 158 6.36 -8.51 -1.35
CA PRO A 158 5.87 -7.18 -1.71
C PRO A 158 6.90 -6.09 -1.34
N ASP A 159 6.58 -4.82 -1.53
CA ASP A 159 7.38 -3.71 -1.01
C ASP A 159 6.99 -3.34 0.42
N PHE A 160 5.69 -3.46 0.71
CA PHE A 160 5.11 -3.21 2.02
C PHE A 160 4.03 -4.25 2.32
N TYR A 161 3.98 -4.73 3.56
CA TYR A 161 2.93 -5.64 4.02
C TYR A 161 2.45 -5.21 5.40
N VAL A 162 1.16 -4.93 5.56
CA VAL A 162 0.60 -4.43 6.81
C VAL A 162 -0.51 -5.34 7.27
N ALA A 163 -0.50 -5.76 8.54
CA ALA A 163 -1.57 -6.59 9.06
C ALA A 163 -1.95 -6.27 10.50
N ASN A 164 -3.19 -6.60 10.85
CA ASN A 164 -3.70 -6.52 12.21
C ASN A 164 -3.52 -7.86 12.93
N CYS A 165 -3.09 -7.80 14.18
CA CYS A 165 -3.06 -8.95 15.08
C CYS A 165 -4.34 -9.02 15.94
N HIS A 166 -5.01 -7.89 16.18
CA HIS A 166 -6.22 -7.82 17.02
C HIS A 166 -7.53 -8.19 16.30
N LYS A 167 -7.42 -8.95 15.21
CA LYS A 167 -8.56 -9.52 14.47
C LYS A 167 -8.57 -11.03 14.65
N TRP A 168 -8.19 -11.79 13.63
CA TRP A 168 -8.30 -13.25 13.64
C TRP A 168 -7.24 -13.95 14.47
N LEU A 169 -6.08 -13.32 14.66
CA LEU A 169 -5.07 -13.79 15.60
C LEU A 169 -5.49 -13.58 17.08
N ALA A 170 -6.61 -12.90 17.34
CA ALA A 170 -7.16 -12.68 18.68
C ALA A 170 -6.19 -12.01 19.68
N ALA A 171 -5.20 -11.26 19.19
CA ALA A 171 -4.30 -10.50 20.04
C ALA A 171 -5.04 -9.29 20.68
N PRO A 172 -4.51 -8.72 21.77
CA PRO A 172 -5.09 -7.52 22.38
C PRO A 172 -5.27 -6.38 21.38
N ARG A 173 -6.34 -5.58 21.57
CA ARG A 173 -6.56 -4.35 20.79
C ARG A 173 -5.32 -3.47 20.88
N GLY A 174 -4.98 -2.80 19.78
CA GLY A 174 -3.72 -2.06 19.71
C GLY A 174 -2.53 -2.90 19.19
N SER A 175 -2.79 -4.02 18.50
CA SER A 175 -1.73 -4.89 17.98
C SER A 175 -1.82 -5.07 16.47
N ALA A 176 -0.75 -4.69 15.76
CA ALA A 176 -0.53 -4.81 14.33
C ALA A 176 0.97 -4.84 14.03
N PHE A 177 1.33 -5.11 12.78
CA PHE A 177 2.69 -4.96 12.30
C PHE A 177 2.73 -4.39 10.87
N LEU A 178 3.84 -3.75 10.54
CA LEU A 178 4.25 -3.36 9.21
C LEU A 178 5.57 -4.10 8.90
N TRP A 179 5.60 -4.78 7.78
CA TRP A 179 6.83 -5.27 7.17
C TRP A 179 7.20 -4.38 5.98
N VAL A 180 8.49 -4.09 5.83
CA VAL A 180 9.02 -3.28 4.72
C VAL A 180 10.18 -4.00 4.08
N SER A 181 10.18 -4.09 2.75
CA SER A 181 11.29 -4.68 2.01
C SER A 181 12.60 -3.92 2.31
N PRO A 182 13.75 -4.60 2.41
CA PRO A 182 15.02 -3.95 2.73
C PRO A 182 15.37 -2.78 1.81
N SER A 183 14.97 -2.83 0.53
CA SER A 183 15.17 -1.75 -0.43
C SER A 183 14.32 -0.50 -0.14
N MET A 184 13.16 -0.66 0.50
CA MET A 184 12.26 0.45 0.83
C MET A 184 12.49 1.04 2.22
N GLN A 185 13.15 0.32 3.14
CA GLN A 185 13.43 0.79 4.51
C GLN A 185 14.08 2.19 4.56
N PRO A 186 15.07 2.56 3.72
CA PRO A 186 15.66 3.91 3.74
C PRO A 186 14.69 5.03 3.38
N HIS A 187 13.60 4.71 2.68
CA HIS A 187 12.59 5.65 2.22
C HIS A 187 11.40 5.79 3.19
N VAL A 188 11.29 4.90 4.17
CA VAL A 188 10.19 4.93 5.14
C VAL A 188 10.42 6.00 6.20
N ARG A 189 9.36 6.75 6.51
CA ARG A 189 9.36 7.75 7.59
C ARG A 189 8.17 7.50 8.53
N PRO A 190 8.37 7.55 9.86
CA PRO A 190 7.27 7.41 10.80
C PRO A 190 6.34 8.63 10.72
N LEU A 191 5.04 8.42 10.98
CA LEU A 191 4.06 9.51 11.06
C LEU A 191 4.25 10.39 12.30
N VAL A 192 4.90 9.84 13.33
CA VAL A 192 5.19 10.51 14.60
C VAL A 192 6.71 10.49 14.78
N VAL A 193 7.32 11.67 14.86
CA VAL A 193 8.76 11.83 15.07
C VAL A 193 9.07 11.72 16.56
N SER A 194 10.09 10.93 16.90
CA SER A 194 10.57 10.73 18.27
C SER A 194 12.10 10.64 18.28
N HIS A 195 12.68 10.25 19.42
CA HIS A 195 14.12 10.22 19.68
C HIS A 195 14.95 9.45 18.62
N GLY A 196 14.40 8.40 18.02
CA GLY A 196 15.07 7.60 16.97
C GLY A 196 15.01 8.20 15.56
N SER A 197 14.61 9.47 15.41
CA SER A 197 14.52 10.10 14.09
C SER A 197 15.89 10.23 13.45
N GLY A 198 16.08 9.59 12.30
CA GLY A 198 17.35 9.56 11.58
C GLY A 198 18.13 8.25 11.74
N ASP A 199 17.72 7.39 12.68
CA ASP A 199 18.41 6.12 12.97
C ASP A 199 18.03 4.98 12.01
N GLY A 200 17.17 5.27 11.02
CA GLY A 200 16.74 4.30 10.00
C GLY A 200 15.33 3.77 10.24
N PHE A 201 15.07 2.54 9.78
CA PHE A 201 13.80 1.84 9.98
C PHE A 201 13.82 1.16 11.35
N VAL A 202 13.42 1.91 12.38
CA VAL A 202 13.41 1.50 13.79
C VAL A 202 12.12 1.93 14.47
#